data_AF-A0AAV2QVX8-F1
#
_entry.id   AF-A0AAV2QVX8-F1
#
_cell.length_a   1.000
_cell.length_b   1.000
_cell.length_c   1.000
_cell.angle_alpha   90.00
_cell.angle_beta   90.00
_cell.angle_gamma   90.00
#
_symmetry.space_group_name_H-M   'P 1'
#
loop_
_entity.id
_entity.type
_entity.pdbx_description
1 polymer ?
#
loop_
_entity_poly.entity_id
_entity_poly.type
_entity_poly.pdbx_seq_one_letter_code
_entity_poly.pdbx_strand_id
1 'polypeptide(L)'
;GYSDECFKIYFDKKRSWDEANTKCQSEGMTMAKPDDPLTLRNYLNTRYGDSSGSWPYVWLPARGTGNYVHWQPNGERIQSDSTLWYGTEPAGYTSSSNCLMLYTSDSQIEAHPQSPYAMNTCTAGRYALCEQVNE
;
A
#
# COMPACT_ATOMS: atom_id res chain seq x y z
N GLY A 1 -13.73 5.85 -16.83
CA GLY A 1 -14.20 4.51 -16.46
C GLY A 1 -14.11 4.42 -14.97
N TYR A 2 -15.18 3.99 -14.30
CA TYR A 2 -15.14 3.72 -12.87
C TYR A 2 -14.44 2.36 -12.70
N SER A 3 -13.47 2.24 -11.79
CA SER A 3 -12.92 0.91 -11.47
C SER A 3 -13.96 0.16 -10.64
N ASP A 4 -14.16 -1.12 -10.94
CA ASP A 4 -15.05 -2.03 -10.20
C ASP A 4 -14.39 -2.58 -8.92
N GLU A 5 -13.35 -1.89 -8.42
CA GLU A 5 -12.59 -2.32 -7.26
C GLU A 5 -13.34 -2.00 -5.96
N CYS A 6 -13.76 -3.04 -5.25
CA CYS A 6 -14.44 -2.92 -3.97
C CYS A 6 -13.44 -3.08 -2.82
N PHE A 7 -13.01 -1.95 -2.25
CA PHE A 7 -12.07 -1.94 -1.13
C PHE A 7 -12.74 -1.89 0.24
N LYS A 8 -12.14 -2.56 1.22
CA LYS A 8 -12.47 -2.44 2.65
C LYS A 8 -11.20 -2.24 3.46
N ILE A 9 -11.19 -1.18 4.25
CA ILE A 9 -10.09 -0.86 5.17
C ILE A 9 -10.45 -1.25 6.61
N TYR A 10 -9.48 -1.81 7.34
CA TYR A 10 -9.64 -2.25 8.72
C TYR A 10 -8.80 -1.40 9.67
N PHE A 11 -9.47 -0.51 10.41
CA PHE A 11 -8.88 0.44 11.37
C PHE A 11 -8.78 -0.07 12.80
N ASP A 12 -9.22 -1.30 13.07
CA ASP A 12 -9.26 -1.90 14.41
C ASP A 12 -7.86 -2.00 15.06
N LYS A 13 -6.83 -2.29 14.27
CA LYS A 13 -5.43 -2.20 14.69
C LYS A 13 -4.48 -2.04 13.51
N LYS A 14 -3.31 -1.48 13.79
CA LYS A 14 -2.15 -1.54 12.90
C LYS A 14 -1.54 -2.95 12.95
N ARG A 15 -1.08 -3.43 11.80
CA ARG A 15 -0.62 -4.79 11.53
C ARG A 15 0.70 -4.75 10.79
N SER A 16 1.54 -5.76 10.98
CA SER A 16 2.59 -6.10 10.02
C SER A 16 1.99 -6.48 8.66
N TRP A 17 2.82 -6.56 7.64
CA TRP A 17 2.39 -6.89 6.29
C TRP A 17 1.73 -8.28 6.21
N ASP A 18 2.35 -9.29 6.83
CA ASP A 18 1.81 -10.66 6.85
C ASP A 18 0.49 -10.74 7.63
N GLU A 19 0.37 -10.02 8.76
CA GLU A 19 -0.88 -9.94 9.53
C GLU A 19 -2.00 -9.22 8.76
N ALA A 20 -1.68 -8.19 7.99
CA ALA A 20 -2.65 -7.49 7.14
C ALA A 20 -3.14 -8.41 6.02
N ASN A 21 -2.25 -9.17 5.38
CA ASN A 21 -2.61 -10.16 4.38
C ASN A 21 -3.53 -11.24 4.98
N THR A 22 -3.15 -11.78 6.15
CA THR A 22 -3.94 -12.76 6.90
C THR A 22 -5.32 -12.21 7.26
N LYS A 23 -5.40 -10.92 7.63
CA LYS A 23 -6.68 -10.27 7.92
C LYS A 23 -7.59 -10.26 6.68
N CYS A 24 -7.08 -9.86 5.52
CA CYS A 24 -7.88 -9.89 4.30
C CYS A 24 -8.39 -11.30 3.97
N GLN A 25 -7.50 -12.30 4.07
CA GLN A 25 -7.86 -13.69 3.82
C GLN A 25 -8.94 -14.21 4.80
N SER A 26 -8.85 -13.84 6.08
CA SER A 26 -9.86 -14.23 7.09
C SER A 26 -11.26 -13.66 6.83
N GLU A 27 -11.35 -12.65 5.97
CA GLU A 27 -12.59 -11.99 5.57
C GLU A 27 -13.07 -12.45 4.19
N GLY A 28 -12.42 -13.45 3.59
CA GLY A 28 -12.71 -13.92 2.23
C GLY A 28 -12.26 -12.95 1.15
N MET A 29 -11.24 -12.12 1.42
CA MET A 29 -10.73 -11.07 0.55
C MET A 29 -9.23 -11.24 0.30
N THR A 30 -8.66 -10.44 -0.60
CA THR A 30 -7.20 -10.32 -0.81
C THR A 30 -6.69 -8.97 -0.36
N MET A 31 -5.39 -8.86 -0.09
CA MET A 31 -4.78 -7.54 0.12
C MET A 31 -4.84 -6.75 -1.18
N ALA A 32 -5.29 -5.51 -1.10
CA ALA A 32 -5.67 -4.72 -2.27
C ALA A 32 -4.48 -4.33 -3.16
N LYS A 33 -4.58 -4.60 -4.47
CA LYS A 33 -3.67 -4.09 -5.51
C LYS A 33 -4.41 -3.05 -6.35
N PRO A 34 -4.38 -1.76 -5.99
CA PRO A 34 -5.16 -0.74 -6.68
C PRO A 34 -4.67 -0.48 -8.10
N ASP A 35 -5.60 -0.43 -9.06
CA ASP A 35 -5.34 0.02 -10.44
C ASP A 35 -4.99 1.51 -10.50
N ASP A 36 -5.62 2.33 -9.65
CA ASP A 36 -5.32 3.76 -9.49
C ASP A 36 -4.92 4.10 -8.05
N PRO A 37 -3.63 3.93 -7.68
CA PRO A 37 -3.15 4.22 -6.33
C PRO A 37 -3.23 5.72 -5.97
N LEU A 38 -3.23 6.62 -6.95
CA LEU A 38 -3.33 8.06 -6.72
C LEU A 38 -4.75 8.46 -6.31
N THR A 39 -5.75 7.96 -7.02
CA THR A 39 -7.15 8.18 -6.66
C THR A 39 -7.47 7.53 -5.31
N LEU A 40 -7.02 6.29 -5.09
CA LEU A 40 -7.24 5.60 -3.82
C LEU A 40 -6.62 6.33 -2.63
N ARG A 41 -5.35 6.77 -2.71
CA ARG A 41 -4.73 7.45 -1.56
C ARG A 41 -5.45 8.77 -1.22
N ASN A 42 -5.90 9.51 -2.23
CA ASN A 42 -6.61 10.78 -2.03
C ASN A 42 -7.97 10.53 -1.39
N TYR A 43 -8.66 9.46 -1.79
CA TYR A 43 -9.89 9.01 -1.15
C TYR A 43 -9.65 8.63 0.32
N LEU A 44 -8.65 7.79 0.60
CA LEU A 44 -8.33 7.36 1.97
C LEU A 44 -7.98 8.55 2.86
N ASN A 45 -7.19 9.48 2.33
CA ASN A 45 -6.83 10.72 3.00
C ASN A 45 -8.05 11.62 3.27
N THR A 46 -8.87 11.91 2.25
CA THR A 46 -10.06 12.76 2.40
C THR A 46 -11.07 12.16 3.39
N ARG A 47 -11.21 10.83 3.38
CA ARG A 47 -12.23 10.12 4.16
C ARG A 47 -11.81 9.84 5.59
N TYR A 48 -10.53 9.57 5.82
CA TYR A 48 -10.01 9.04 7.08
C TYR A 48 -8.75 9.75 7.60
N GLY A 49 -8.18 10.68 6.84
CA GLY A 49 -7.10 11.54 7.31
C GLY A 49 -7.58 12.36 8.50
N ASP A 50 -6.79 12.37 9.56
CA ASP A 50 -7.06 13.18 10.75
C ASP A 50 -5.97 14.22 10.92
N SER A 51 -6.40 15.45 11.19
CA SER A 51 -5.58 16.57 11.68
C SER A 51 -4.67 16.23 12.87
N SER A 52 -4.95 15.16 13.61
CA SER A 52 -4.12 14.66 14.71
C SER A 52 -2.83 13.92 14.27
N GLY A 53 -2.63 13.72 12.96
CA GLY A 53 -1.41 13.11 12.40
C GLY A 53 -1.40 11.57 12.36
N SER A 54 -2.51 10.91 12.66
CA SER A 54 -2.66 9.46 12.48
C SER A 54 -3.18 9.14 11.08
N TRP A 55 -2.26 9.04 10.12
CA TRP A 55 -2.61 8.81 8.71
C TRP A 55 -2.97 7.35 8.41
N PRO A 56 -3.91 7.10 7.49
CA PRO A 56 -4.39 5.77 7.13
C PRO A 56 -3.41 5.05 6.18
N TYR A 57 -2.12 5.00 6.52
CA TYR A 57 -1.15 4.25 5.74
C TYR A 57 -1.55 2.77 5.70
N VAL A 58 -1.58 2.20 4.50
CA VAL A 58 -2.00 0.83 4.26
C VAL A 58 -0.92 0.02 3.58
N TRP A 59 -0.93 -1.29 3.83
CA TRP A 59 -0.09 -2.23 3.09
C TRP A 59 -0.69 -2.52 1.70
N LEU A 60 0.20 -2.70 0.72
CA LEU A 60 -0.11 -3.20 -0.62
C LEU A 60 0.62 -4.54 -0.83
N PRO A 61 0.15 -5.43 -1.72
CA PRO A 61 0.67 -6.78 -1.84
C PRO A 61 1.99 -6.81 -2.64
N ALA A 62 3.02 -6.11 -2.18
CA ALA A 62 4.34 -6.13 -2.79
C ALA A 62 5.47 -6.14 -1.75
N ARG A 63 6.56 -6.80 -2.12
CA ARG A 63 7.70 -7.08 -1.24
C ARG A 63 9.02 -7.01 -2.02
N GLY A 64 10.10 -6.68 -1.32
CA GLY A 64 11.44 -6.77 -1.88
C GLY A 64 11.92 -8.22 -2.05
N THR A 65 12.82 -8.45 -3.00
CA THR A 65 13.44 -9.76 -3.29
C THR A 65 14.95 -9.82 -2.95
N GLY A 66 15.51 -8.71 -2.51
CA GLY A 66 16.95 -8.40 -2.48
C GLY A 66 17.37 -7.52 -3.67
N ASN A 67 16.79 -7.73 -4.86
CA ASN A 67 17.21 -7.07 -6.10
C ASN A 67 16.19 -6.07 -6.66
N TYR A 68 14.90 -6.37 -6.48
CA TYR A 68 13.78 -5.55 -6.96
C TYR A 68 12.55 -5.74 -6.07
N VAL A 69 11.54 -4.89 -6.25
CA VAL A 69 10.23 -5.02 -5.61
C VAL A 69 9.26 -5.65 -6.61
N HIS A 70 8.43 -6.57 -6.14
CA HIS A 70 7.41 -7.20 -6.98
C HIS A 70 6.06 -7.34 -6.29
N TRP A 71 5.02 -7.41 -7.10
CA TRP A 71 3.68 -7.77 -6.67
C TRP A 71 3.60 -9.24 -6.26
N GLN A 72 2.71 -9.53 -5.32
CA GLN A 72 2.38 -10.85 -4.82
C GLN A 72 0.91 -11.16 -5.14
N PRO A 73 0.58 -12.42 -5.49
CA PRO A 73 1.49 -13.57 -5.65
C PRO A 73 2.12 -13.67 -7.05
N ASN A 74 1.74 -12.82 -8.01
CA ASN A 74 2.08 -13.01 -9.42
C ASN A 74 3.58 -12.78 -9.76
N GLY A 75 4.35 -12.16 -8.86
CA GLY A 75 5.77 -11.90 -9.03
C GLY A 75 6.10 -10.79 -10.03
N GLU A 76 5.10 -10.05 -10.50
CA GLU A 76 5.27 -8.95 -11.45
C GLU A 76 6.15 -7.85 -10.85
N ARG A 77 7.26 -7.53 -11.51
CA ARG A 77 8.20 -6.52 -11.05
C ARG A 77 7.59 -5.12 -11.14
N ILE A 78 7.69 -4.36 -10.05
CA ILE A 78 7.48 -2.92 -10.07
C ILE A 78 8.77 -2.28 -10.58
N GLN A 79 8.69 -1.55 -11.68
CA GLN A 79 9.88 -0.93 -12.30
C GLN A 79 10.49 0.10 -11.34
N SER A 80 11.82 0.08 -11.22
CA SER A 80 12.55 0.92 -10.27
C SER A 80 12.57 2.41 -10.66
N ASP A 81 12.26 2.73 -11.92
CA ASP A 81 12.13 4.07 -12.49
C ASP A 81 10.67 4.54 -12.56
N SER A 82 9.72 3.80 -11.98
CA SER A 82 8.33 4.24 -11.89
C SER A 82 8.22 5.57 -11.14
N THR A 83 7.45 6.50 -11.70
CA THR A 83 7.18 7.80 -11.08
C THR A 83 6.36 7.68 -9.79
N LEU A 84 5.77 6.50 -9.55
CA LEU A 84 4.98 6.24 -8.36
C LEU A 84 5.83 6.12 -7.09
N TRP A 85 7.13 5.90 -7.20
CA TRP A 85 8.03 5.80 -6.05
C TRP A 85 8.27 7.13 -5.37
N TYR A 86 8.21 7.12 -4.05
CA TYR A 86 8.55 8.26 -3.21
C TYR A 86 10.06 8.50 -3.18
N GLY A 87 10.49 9.70 -3.55
CA GLY A 87 11.89 10.11 -3.49
C GLY A 87 12.81 9.21 -4.32
N THR A 88 13.80 8.58 -3.68
CA THR A 88 14.77 7.68 -4.34
C THR A 88 14.38 6.21 -4.27
N GLU A 89 13.17 5.89 -3.83
CA GLU A 89 12.72 4.51 -3.74
C GLU A 89 12.60 3.84 -5.12
N PRO A 90 12.70 2.50 -5.19
CA PRO A 90 12.90 1.55 -4.08
C PRO A 90 14.39 1.34 -3.74
N ALA A 91 15.30 2.22 -4.17
CA ALA A 91 16.73 2.07 -3.92
C ALA A 91 17.01 2.00 -2.42
N GLY A 92 17.77 0.98 -1.99
CA GLY A 92 18.05 0.71 -0.58
C GLY A 92 16.94 -0.04 0.17
N TYR A 93 15.76 -0.21 -0.44
CA TYR A 93 14.61 -0.87 0.17
C TYR A 93 14.18 -2.16 -0.54
N THR A 94 15.03 -2.74 -1.39
CA THR A 94 14.71 -3.96 -2.14
C THR A 94 14.84 -5.25 -1.31
N SER A 95 15.31 -5.21 -0.06
CA SER A 95 15.40 -6.38 0.82
C SER A 95 14.04 -7.07 1.03
N SER A 96 14.05 -8.40 1.22
CA SER A 96 12.84 -9.16 1.59
C SER A 96 12.28 -8.82 2.96
N SER A 97 12.97 -8.00 3.76
CA SER A 97 12.43 -7.42 4.99
C SER A 97 11.59 -6.17 4.75
N ASN A 98 11.50 -5.66 3.51
CA ASN A 98 10.77 -4.46 3.17
C ASN A 98 9.54 -4.78 2.31
N CYS A 99 8.44 -4.11 2.62
CA CYS A 99 7.14 -4.29 2.00
C CYS A 99 6.59 -2.94 1.54
N LEU A 100 5.78 -2.98 0.49
CA LEU A 100 5.18 -1.80 -0.13
C LEU A 100 3.98 -1.32 0.69
N MET A 101 3.97 -0.03 1.00
CA MET A 101 2.84 0.68 1.58
C MET A 101 2.39 1.83 0.67
N LEU A 102 1.15 2.25 0.86
CA LEU A 102 0.58 3.45 0.29
C LEU A 102 0.73 4.62 1.27
N TYR A 103 1.42 5.69 0.88
CA TYR A 103 1.44 6.95 1.63
C TYR A 103 0.12 7.71 1.43
N THR A 104 -0.46 8.17 2.54
CA THR A 104 -1.80 8.78 2.57
C THR A 104 -1.87 10.05 3.43
N SER A 105 -0.74 10.63 3.82
CA SER A 105 -0.70 11.83 4.67
C SER A 105 -0.75 13.10 3.85
N ASP A 106 -1.44 14.13 4.34
CA ASP A 106 -1.60 15.43 3.65
C ASP A 106 -0.27 15.99 3.15
N SER A 107 0.70 16.13 4.05
CA SER A 107 2.01 16.71 3.73
C SER A 107 2.76 15.97 2.63
N GLN A 108 2.56 14.66 2.52
CA GLN A 108 3.20 13.84 1.48
C GLN A 108 2.44 13.92 0.16
N ILE A 109 1.12 13.99 0.21
CA ILE A 109 0.30 14.20 -0.99
C ILE A 109 0.61 15.58 -1.58
N GLU A 110 0.76 16.61 -0.74
CA GLU A 110 1.11 17.97 -1.17
C GLU A 110 2.52 18.06 -1.76
N ALA A 111 3.52 17.49 -1.09
CA ALA A 111 4.91 17.56 -1.56
C ALA A 111 5.19 16.62 -2.75
N HIS A 112 4.51 15.46 -2.81
CA HIS A 112 4.76 14.40 -3.78
C HIS A 112 3.45 13.86 -4.39
N PRO A 113 2.74 14.70 -5.17
CA PRO A 113 1.40 14.39 -5.66
C PRO A 113 1.34 13.28 -6.71
N GLN A 114 2.46 12.71 -7.15
CA GLN A 114 2.48 11.61 -8.12
C GLN A 114 3.16 10.35 -7.58
N SER A 115 3.62 10.37 -6.33
CA SER A 115 4.50 9.33 -5.77
C SER A 115 3.89 8.67 -4.53
N PRO A 116 2.87 7.80 -4.69
CA PRO A 116 2.16 7.16 -3.60
C PRO A 116 2.91 6.02 -2.92
N TYR A 117 3.89 5.42 -3.60
CA TYR A 117 4.53 4.19 -3.18
C TYR A 117 5.71 4.47 -2.28
N ALA A 118 5.71 3.80 -1.14
CA ALA A 118 6.85 3.78 -0.24
C ALA A 118 7.08 2.39 0.34
N MET A 119 8.31 2.14 0.73
CA MET A 119 8.76 0.90 1.31
C MET A 119 8.99 1.10 2.80
N ASN A 120 8.66 0.08 3.57
CA ASN A 120 8.97 0.07 4.99
C ASN A 120 9.28 -1.35 5.45
N THR A 121 9.82 -1.50 6.65
CA THR A 121 10.01 -2.83 7.21
C THR A 121 8.65 -3.53 7.29
N CYS A 122 8.58 -4.78 6.85
CA CYS A 122 7.32 -5.54 6.80
C CYS A 122 6.68 -5.70 8.19
N THR A 123 7.45 -5.48 9.27
CA THR A 123 6.98 -5.52 10.67
C THR A 123 6.39 -4.20 11.15
N ALA A 124 6.48 -3.12 10.38
CA ALA A 124 5.90 -1.84 10.75
C ALA A 124 4.37 -1.93 10.84
N GLY A 125 3.76 -1.20 11.78
CA GLY A 125 2.32 -1.17 11.90
C GLY A 125 1.65 -0.31 10.83
N ARG A 126 0.84 -0.91 9.94
CA ARG A 126 -0.04 -0.24 8.96
C ARG A 126 -1.43 -0.86 8.96
N TYR A 127 -2.42 -0.19 8.40
CA TYR A 127 -3.77 -0.76 8.31
C TYR A 127 -3.87 -1.76 7.15
N ALA A 128 -4.79 -2.72 7.30
CA ALA A 128 -5.10 -3.65 6.22
C ALA A 128 -6.10 -3.00 5.27
N LEU A 129 -5.73 -2.93 3.98
CA LEU A 129 -6.64 -2.62 2.89
C LEU A 129 -6.88 -3.91 2.11
N CYS A 130 -8.14 -4.31 2.02
CA CYS A 130 -8.55 -5.53 1.36
C CYS A 130 -9.42 -5.22 0.16
N GLU A 131 -9.35 -6.04 -0.88
CA GLU A 131 -10.22 -5.97 -2.06
C GLU A 131 -11.05 -7.25 -2.18
N GLN A 132 -12.29 -7.13 -2.68
CA GLN A 132 -13.10 -8.30 -2.99
C GLN A 132 -12.50 -9.03 -4.19
N VAL A 133 -12.39 -10.36 -4.09
CA VAL A 133 -12.05 -11.19 -5.23
C VAL A 133 -13.30 -11.30 -6.09
N ASN A 134 -13.31 -10.64 -7.25
CA ASN A 134 -14.37 -10.82 -8.24
C ASN A 134 -14.13 -12.18 -8.91
N GLU A 135 -15.03 -13.14 -8.66
CA GLU A 135 -15.06 -14.46 -9.33
C GLU A 135 -15.65 -14.40 -10.74
#